data_AF-X1HL16-F1
#
_entry.id   AF-X1HL16-F1
#
_cell.length_a   1.000
_cell.length_b   1.000
_cell.length_c   1.000
_cell.angle_alpha   90.00
_cell.angle_beta   90.00
_cell.angle_gamma   90.00
#
_symmetry.space_group_name_H-M   'P 1'
#
loop_
_entity.id
_entity.type
_entity.pdbx_description
1 polymer ?
#
loop_
_entity_poly.entity_id
_entity_poly.type
_entity_poly.pdbx_seq_one_letter_code
_entity_poly.pdbx_strand_id
1 'polypeptide(L)'
;MAAQMEMQKDKIFYPDANFSLRIAYGKVKGYFPGDAVYFKHYTTLKGIIEKDNPEIYDYDVPEKLKELYAQKDYGRYGQNGEMPVCFIATNHTTGGNSGSPVINAEGHLVGVNF
;
A
#
# COMPACT_ATOMS: atom_id res chain seq x y z
N MET A 1 22.87 21.89 -1.90
CA MET A 1 22.14 21.72 -3.17
C MET A 1 22.86 22.33 -4.36
N ALA A 2 23.20 23.63 -4.36
CA ALA A 2 23.83 24.31 -5.50
C ALA A 2 25.04 23.57 -6.11
N ALA A 3 26.03 23.19 -5.29
CA ALA A 3 27.21 22.46 -5.77
C ALA A 3 26.88 21.08 -6.40
N GLN A 4 25.87 20.38 -5.89
CA GLN A 4 25.46 19.08 -6.45
C GLN A 4 24.82 19.25 -7.84
N MET A 5 23.97 20.28 -8.01
CA MET A 5 23.33 20.58 -9.30
C MET A 5 24.36 21.07 -10.34
N GLU A 6 25.34 21.87 -9.90
CA GLU A 6 26.41 22.36 -10.77
C GLU A 6 27.32 21.21 -11.24
N MET A 7 27.64 20.28 -10.35
CA MET A 7 28.49 19.12 -10.65
C MET A 7 27.77 18.04 -11.47
N GLN A 8 26.45 17.85 -11.27
CA GLN A 8 25.67 16.75 -11.87
C GLN A 8 24.53 17.28 -12.74
N LYS A 9 24.85 18.02 -13.81
CA LYS A 9 23.87 18.75 -14.63
C LYS A 9 22.80 17.86 -15.28
N ASP A 10 23.12 16.60 -15.60
CA ASP A 10 22.20 15.67 -16.26
C ASP A 10 21.32 14.88 -15.28
N LYS A 11 21.57 15.00 -13.97
CA LYS A 11 20.80 14.27 -12.96
C LYS A 11 19.49 15.01 -12.67
N ILE A 12 18.39 14.25 -12.63
CA ILE A 12 17.10 14.77 -12.17
C ILE A 12 17.14 14.88 -10.64
N PHE A 13 17.13 16.12 -10.16
CA PHE A 13 16.96 16.42 -8.74
C PHE A 13 15.50 16.74 -8.44
N TYR A 14 14.98 16.18 -7.35
CA TYR A 14 13.70 16.60 -6.76
C TYR A 14 14.00 17.25 -5.39
N PRO A 15 13.33 18.35 -5.04
CA PRO A 15 13.57 19.03 -3.76
C PRO A 15 13.09 18.16 -2.59
N ASP A 16 13.75 18.29 -1.44
CA ASP A 16 13.31 17.66 -0.20
C ASP A 16 11.84 18.00 0.11
N ALA A 17 11.15 17.06 0.75
CA ALA A 17 9.80 17.29 1.23
C ALA A 17 9.80 18.40 2.28
N ASN A 18 8.86 19.34 2.17
CA ASN A 18 8.77 20.50 3.07
C ASN A 18 7.30 20.87 3.36
N PHE A 19 6.43 19.86 3.49
CA PHE A 19 4.99 20.01 3.71
C PHE A 19 4.23 20.79 2.62
N SER A 20 4.78 20.86 1.41
CA SER A 20 4.06 21.31 0.20
C SER A 20 3.50 20.12 -0.57
N LEU A 21 2.50 20.38 -1.44
CA LEU A 21 1.95 19.38 -2.35
C LEU A 21 3.03 18.84 -3.29
N ARG A 22 3.11 17.52 -3.44
CA ARG A 22 4.02 16.81 -4.34
C ARG A 22 3.29 15.69 -5.07
N ILE A 23 3.88 15.25 -6.19
CA ILE A 23 3.43 14.07 -6.93
C ILE A 23 4.58 13.07 -6.94
N ALA A 24 4.29 11.83 -6.60
CA ALA A 24 5.17 10.69 -6.77
C ALA A 24 4.41 9.59 -7.53
N TYR A 25 5.09 8.97 -8.49
CA TYR A 25 4.51 7.92 -9.33
C TYR A 25 5.35 6.66 -9.26
N GLY A 26 4.74 5.54 -9.61
CA GLY A 26 5.33 4.23 -9.50
C GLY A 26 4.43 3.17 -10.11
N LYS A 27 4.69 1.91 -9.76
CA LYS A 27 3.87 0.77 -10.16
C LYS A 27 3.61 -0.13 -8.98
N VAL A 28 2.46 -0.81 -8.99
CA VAL A 28 2.15 -1.88 -8.04
C VAL A 28 3.17 -3.01 -8.23
N LYS A 29 3.92 -3.35 -7.18
CA LYS A 29 5.02 -4.32 -7.26
C LYS A 29 5.34 -4.92 -5.90
N GLY A 30 5.61 -6.23 -5.87
CA GLY A 30 6.15 -6.93 -4.71
C GLY A 30 7.65 -6.73 -4.58
N TYR A 31 8.26 -7.35 -3.58
CA TYR A 31 9.71 -7.26 -3.35
C TYR A 31 10.26 -8.49 -2.63
N PHE A 32 11.58 -8.64 -2.67
CA PHE A 32 12.33 -9.65 -1.92
C PHE A 32 12.90 -9.00 -0.66
N PRO A 33 12.38 -9.29 0.54
CA PRO A 33 13.00 -8.84 1.79
C PRO A 33 14.31 -9.57 2.12
N GLY A 34 14.54 -10.74 1.55
CA GLY A 34 15.71 -11.58 1.80
C GLY A 34 15.80 -12.73 0.80
N ASP A 35 16.80 -13.59 0.98
CA ASP A 35 17.02 -14.74 0.10
C ASP A 35 15.80 -15.67 0.06
N ALA A 36 15.44 -16.13 -1.14
CA ALA A 36 14.31 -17.02 -1.42
C ALA A 36 12.91 -16.61 -0.89
N VAL A 37 12.74 -15.41 -0.32
CA VAL A 37 11.45 -14.93 0.20
C VAL A 37 10.93 -13.82 -0.70
N TYR A 38 9.73 -14.00 -1.26
CA TYR A 38 9.05 -12.97 -2.06
C TYR A 38 7.75 -12.52 -1.41
N PHE A 39 7.63 -11.23 -1.15
CA PHE A 39 6.39 -10.60 -0.72
C PHE A 39 5.59 -10.13 -1.93
N LYS A 40 4.37 -10.64 -2.06
CA LYS A 40 3.43 -10.22 -3.10
C LYS A 40 3.05 -8.75 -2.92
N HIS A 41 2.56 -8.15 -4.01
CA HIS A 41 2.16 -6.75 -4.02
C HIS A 41 0.82 -6.46 -3.34
N TYR A 42 0.07 -7.49 -2.94
CA TYR A 42 -1.26 -7.35 -2.34
C TYR A 42 -1.47 -8.34 -1.20
N THR A 43 -2.41 -8.02 -0.32
CA THR A 43 -2.90 -8.87 0.76
C THR A 43 -4.42 -9.03 0.66
N THR A 44 -4.95 -10.03 1.36
CA THR A 44 -6.40 -10.32 1.37
C THR A 44 -6.91 -10.48 2.79
N LEU A 45 -8.24 -10.48 2.94
CA LEU A 45 -8.92 -10.69 4.21
C LEU A 45 -8.53 -12.01 4.88
N LYS A 46 -8.17 -13.03 4.09
CA LYS A 46 -7.61 -14.29 4.62
C LYS A 46 -6.42 -14.03 5.55
N GLY A 47 -5.53 -13.12 5.19
CA GLY A 47 -4.36 -12.79 6.00
C GLY A 47 -4.69 -12.05 7.31
N ILE A 48 -5.85 -11.40 7.39
CA ILE A 48 -6.37 -10.85 8.66
C ILE A 48 -6.85 -12.01 9.54
N ILE A 49 -7.62 -12.95 8.97
CA ILE A 49 -8.12 -14.12 9.70
C ILE A 49 -6.99 -15.04 10.18
N GLU A 50 -5.95 -15.23 9.36
CA GLU A 50 -4.74 -15.98 9.76
C GLU A 50 -4.00 -15.36 10.96
N LYS A 51 -4.22 -14.06 11.22
CA LYS A 51 -3.61 -13.33 12.32
C LYS A 51 -4.55 -13.14 13.52
N ASP A 52 -5.81 -13.57 13.43
CA ASP A 52 -6.80 -13.38 14.49
C ASP A 52 -6.31 -14.00 15.80
N ASN A 53 -6.28 -13.17 16.84
CA ASN A 53 -5.94 -13.57 18.19
C ASN A 53 -6.67 -12.67 19.20
N PRO A 54 -7.81 -13.11 19.75
CA PRO A 54 -8.59 -12.33 20.73
C PRO A 54 -7.86 -12.00 22.03
N GLU A 55 -6.74 -12.67 22.33
CA GLU A 55 -5.91 -12.35 23.51
C GLU A 55 -5.00 -11.13 23.28
N ILE A 56 -4.81 -10.71 22.02
CA ILE A 56 -3.98 -9.56 21.65
C ILE A 56 -4.88 -8.46 21.08
N TYR A 57 -4.96 -7.32 21.78
CA TYR A 57 -5.81 -6.18 21.39
C TYR A 57 -5.65 -5.77 19.91
N ASP A 58 -4.41 -5.73 19.39
CA ASP A 58 -4.13 -5.34 18.00
C ASP A 58 -4.58 -6.39 16.95
N TYR A 59 -4.89 -7.61 17.38
CA TYR A 59 -5.24 -8.75 16.52
C TYR A 59 -6.60 -9.38 16.85
N ASP A 60 -7.43 -8.76 17.68
CA ASP A 60 -8.80 -9.22 17.95
C ASP A 60 -9.71 -8.86 16.77
N VAL A 61 -10.01 -9.84 15.91
CA VAL A 61 -10.82 -9.61 14.70
C VAL A 61 -12.31 -9.62 15.06
N PRO A 62 -13.06 -8.55 14.71
CA PRO A 62 -14.48 -8.47 15.00
C PRO A 62 -15.28 -9.66 14.45
N GLU A 63 -16.21 -10.20 15.25
CA GLU A 63 -17.01 -11.37 14.88
C GLU A 63 -17.73 -11.21 13.54
N LYS A 64 -18.26 -10.01 13.28
CA LYS A 64 -18.95 -9.73 12.01
C LYS A 64 -18.02 -9.88 10.80
N LEU A 65 -16.74 -9.53 10.93
CA LEU A 65 -15.78 -9.66 9.83
C LEU A 65 -15.43 -11.13 9.58
N LYS A 66 -15.37 -11.95 10.64
CA LYS A 66 -15.19 -13.41 10.54
C LYS A 66 -16.39 -14.08 9.86
N GLU A 67 -17.62 -13.68 10.18
CA GLU A 67 -18.84 -14.14 9.49
C GLU A 67 -18.80 -13.84 8.00
N LEU A 68 -18.50 -12.59 7.62
CA LEU A 68 -18.41 -12.18 6.21
C LEU A 68 -17.33 -12.97 5.45
N TYR A 69 -16.20 -13.25 6.11
CA TYR A 69 -15.16 -14.10 5.54
C TYR A 69 -15.64 -15.53 5.33
N ALA A 70 -16.27 -16.14 6.34
CA ALA A 70 -16.76 -17.52 6.28
C ALA A 70 -17.84 -17.72 5.19
N GLN A 71 -18.72 -16.73 5.03
CA GLN A 71 -19.78 -16.74 4.01
C GLN A 71 -19.29 -16.33 2.62
N LYS A 72 -18.06 -15.79 2.52
CA LYS A 72 -17.53 -15.14 1.31
C LYS A 72 -18.45 -14.04 0.76
N ASP A 73 -19.11 -13.33 1.66
CA ASP A 73 -20.05 -12.26 1.30
C ASP A 73 -19.28 -10.96 0.95
N TYR A 74 -18.67 -10.97 -0.23
CA TYR A 74 -17.80 -9.89 -0.71
C TYR A 74 -18.48 -8.99 -1.74
N GLY A 75 -19.64 -9.39 -2.26
CA GLY A 75 -20.38 -8.69 -3.30
C GLY A 75 -19.49 -8.28 -4.48
N ARG A 76 -19.64 -7.03 -4.92
CA ARG A 76 -18.88 -6.46 -6.04
C ARG A 76 -17.40 -6.15 -5.72
N TYR A 77 -16.99 -6.23 -4.46
CA TYR A 77 -15.65 -5.87 -4.01
C TYR A 77 -14.71 -7.08 -3.97
N GLY A 78 -15.28 -8.29 -3.97
CA GLY A 78 -14.51 -9.52 -4.07
C GLY A 78 -13.88 -9.71 -5.45
N GLN A 79 -12.72 -10.33 -5.47
CA GLN A 79 -12.01 -10.72 -6.68
C GLN A 79 -11.62 -12.19 -6.58
N ASN A 80 -12.08 -13.01 -7.53
CA ASN A 80 -11.80 -14.45 -7.57
C ASN A 80 -12.09 -15.21 -6.27
N GLY A 81 -13.14 -14.79 -5.53
CA GLY A 81 -13.52 -15.39 -4.26
C GLY A 81 -12.65 -15.01 -3.07
N GLU A 82 -11.80 -13.99 -3.22
CA GLU A 82 -11.01 -13.35 -2.15
C GLU A 82 -11.44 -11.88 -1.99
N MET A 83 -11.21 -11.30 -0.80
CA MET A 83 -11.39 -9.87 -0.55
C MET A 83 -10.02 -9.20 -0.46
N PRO A 84 -9.61 -8.36 -1.44
CA PRO A 84 -8.39 -7.56 -1.33
C PRO A 84 -8.44 -6.60 -0.14
N VAL A 85 -7.30 -6.38 0.52
CA VAL A 85 -7.21 -5.46 1.68
C VAL A 85 -6.23 -4.34 1.41
N CYS A 86 -4.93 -4.66 1.29
CA CYS A 86 -3.88 -3.68 1.02
C CYS A 86 -3.09 -4.07 -0.22
N PHE A 87 -2.38 -3.09 -0.80
CA PHE A 87 -1.36 -3.32 -1.79
C PHE A 87 -0.17 -2.39 -1.57
N ILE A 88 0.96 -2.73 -2.19
CA ILE A 88 2.19 -1.93 -2.16
C ILE A 88 2.61 -1.54 -3.58
N ALA A 89 3.24 -0.38 -3.68
CA ALA A 89 3.71 0.19 -4.92
C ALA A 89 5.08 0.88 -4.72
N THR A 90 5.77 1.15 -5.82
CA THR A 90 7.12 1.73 -5.80
C THR A 90 7.12 3.26 -5.61
N ASN A 91 6.04 3.84 -5.10
CA ASN A 91 5.93 5.28 -4.89
C ASN A 91 6.84 5.71 -3.74
N HIS A 92 7.50 6.86 -3.89
CA HIS A 92 8.35 7.42 -2.84
C HIS A 92 7.50 8.32 -1.93
N THR A 93 7.23 7.84 -0.72
CA THR A 93 6.42 8.54 0.30
C THR A 93 7.20 8.70 1.60
N THR A 94 6.76 9.62 2.45
CA THR A 94 7.30 9.85 3.79
C THR A 94 6.21 10.39 4.72
N GLY A 95 6.56 10.76 5.96
CA GLY A 95 5.64 11.42 6.89
C GLY A 95 4.98 12.65 6.25
N GLY A 96 3.65 12.75 6.36
CA GLY A 96 2.83 13.74 5.67
C GLY A 96 2.10 13.22 4.43
N ASN A 97 2.42 12.01 3.95
CA ASN A 97 1.70 11.36 2.86
C ASN A 97 0.51 10.47 3.33
N SER A 98 0.29 10.29 4.63
CA SER A 98 -0.87 9.55 5.14
C SER A 98 -2.18 10.17 4.63
N GLY A 99 -3.08 9.34 4.12
CA GLY A 99 -4.32 9.75 3.46
C GLY A 99 -4.16 10.17 1.99
N SER A 100 -2.95 10.12 1.40
CA SER A 100 -2.77 10.52 0.00
C SER A 100 -3.53 9.58 -0.95
N PRO A 101 -4.24 10.11 -1.96
CA PRO A 101 -4.92 9.29 -2.95
C PRO A 101 -3.92 8.59 -3.87
N VAL A 102 -4.08 7.28 -4.05
CA VAL A 102 -3.36 6.52 -5.08
C VAL A 102 -4.30 6.38 -6.27
N ILE A 103 -3.91 6.95 -7.41
CA ILE A 103 -4.72 6.98 -8.64
C ILE A 103 -4.10 6.12 -9.75
N ASN A 104 -4.94 5.56 -10.62
CA ASN A 104 -4.51 4.82 -11.81
C ASN A 104 -4.19 5.75 -12.99
N ALA A 105 -3.85 5.19 -14.16
CA ALA A 105 -3.46 5.95 -15.34
C ALA A 105 -4.57 6.85 -15.90
N GLU A 106 -5.84 6.54 -15.61
CA GLU A 106 -7.01 7.32 -16.00
C GLU A 106 -7.45 8.32 -14.92
N GLY A 107 -6.74 8.39 -13.79
CA GLY A 107 -7.06 9.30 -12.67
C GLY A 107 -8.13 8.79 -11.71
N HIS A 108 -8.53 7.52 -11.79
CA HIS A 108 -9.44 6.92 -10.82
C HIS A 108 -8.72 6.55 -9.53
N LEU A 109 -9.37 6.78 -8.38
CA LEU A 109 -8.87 6.36 -7.07
C LEU A 109 -8.87 4.83 -6.98
N VAL A 110 -7.70 4.25 -6.66
CA VAL A 110 -7.51 2.80 -6.52
C VAL A 110 -6.90 2.40 -5.18
N GLY A 111 -6.46 3.35 -4.36
CA GLY A 111 -5.97 3.10 -3.02
C GLY A 111 -5.80 4.37 -2.21
N VAL A 112 -5.50 4.21 -0.92
CA VAL A 112 -5.21 5.30 0.01
C VAL A 112 -3.92 4.95 0.71
N ASN A 113 -2.90 5.81 0.57
CA ASN A 113 -1.66 5.65 1.30
C ASN A 113 -1.91 5.90 2.80
N PHE A 114 -1.26 5.15 3.68
CA PHE A 114 -1.36 5.30 5.13
C PHE A 114 0.02 5.49 5.75
#